data_AF-A0AAY4ALZ4-F1
#
_entry.id   AF-A0AAY4ALZ4-F1
#
_cell.length_a   1.000
_cell.length_b   1.000
_cell.length_c   1.000
_cell.angle_alpha   90.00
_cell.angle_beta   90.00
_cell.angle_gamma   90.00
#
_symmetry.space_group_name_H-M   'P 1'
#
loop_
_entity.id
_entity.type
_entity.pdbx_description
1 polymer ?
#
loop_
_entity_poly.entity_id
_entity_poly.type
_entity_poly.pdbx_seq_one_letter_code
_entity_poly.pdbx_strand_id
1 'polypeptide(L)'
;MADVPPLITISISLKIQPNDGPVFFKVDGTRFGQSRTIKLLTGSKYKIEVVTKPGTAEATTMGIGGVNFPLEEKSRDDESIVYSGIYDTEGVPHTKSGERQPIQVAIQFKEAGDFETVWQVKFYNYYKREHCQFGNNFNCIEYEAKPNETRSLMWINREAFL
;
A
#
# COMPACT_ATOMS: atom_id res chain seq x y z
N MET A 1 -18.03 21.96 -11.56
CA MET A 1 -17.79 20.50 -11.40
C MET A 1 -16.29 20.36 -11.21
N ALA A 2 -15.86 19.73 -10.13
CA ALA A 2 -14.43 19.54 -9.92
C ALA A 2 -13.87 18.59 -10.99
N ASP A 3 -12.72 18.99 -11.54
CA ASP A 3 -12.05 18.31 -12.64
C ASP A 3 -11.29 17.12 -12.08
N VAL A 4 -11.96 15.97 -12.06
CA VAL A 4 -11.38 14.71 -11.57
C VAL A 4 -10.46 14.16 -12.64
N PRO A 5 -9.19 13.90 -12.32
CA PRO A 5 -8.24 13.37 -13.28
C PRO A 5 -8.76 12.09 -13.95
N PRO A 6 -8.65 11.96 -15.29
CA PRO A 6 -9.07 10.76 -15.99
C PRO A 6 -8.17 9.55 -15.68
N LEU A 7 -6.98 9.81 -15.13
CA LEU A 7 -5.99 8.83 -14.75
C LEU A 7 -5.27 9.32 -13.51
N ILE A 8 -5.08 8.44 -12.53
CA ILE A 8 -4.39 8.72 -11.29
C ILE A 8 -3.27 7.68 -11.12
N THR A 9 -2.05 8.15 -10.94
CA THR A 9 -0.92 7.31 -10.54
C THR A 9 -0.81 7.34 -9.02
N ILE A 10 -0.72 6.16 -8.40
CA ILE A 10 -0.62 6.00 -6.95
C ILE A 10 0.61 5.17 -6.65
N SER A 11 1.61 5.76 -6.00
CA SER A 11 2.80 5.05 -5.53
C SER A 11 2.74 4.88 -4.02
N ILE A 12 2.89 3.65 -3.53
CA ILE A 12 2.81 3.32 -2.11
C ILE A 12 4.13 2.69 -1.66
N SER A 13 4.83 3.33 -0.73
CA SER A 13 6.04 2.83 -0.10
C SER A 13 5.85 2.54 1.39
N LEU A 14 6.68 1.63 1.93
CA LEU A 14 6.64 1.23 3.33
C LEU A 14 8.03 1.23 3.94
N LYS A 15 8.13 1.78 5.16
CA LYS A 15 9.35 1.72 5.99
C LYS A 15 9.01 1.28 7.41
N ILE A 16 9.76 0.34 7.97
CA ILE A 16 9.53 -0.12 9.34
C ILE A 16 10.05 0.91 10.35
N GLN A 17 9.21 1.26 11.33
CA GLN A 17 9.52 2.17 12.43
C GLN A 17 10.24 1.44 13.57
N PRO A 18 11.06 2.15 14.39
CA PRO A 18 11.27 3.61 14.39
C PRO A 18 12.39 4.10 13.45
N ASN A 19 13.16 3.19 12.85
CA ASN A 19 14.42 3.56 12.18
C ASN A 19 14.29 3.80 10.67
N ASP A 20 13.07 3.93 10.13
CA ASP A 20 12.81 4.01 8.69
C ASP A 20 13.49 2.88 7.89
N GLY A 21 13.50 1.67 8.48
CA GLY A 21 14.17 0.50 7.91
C GLY A 21 13.45 -0.06 6.67
N PRO A 22 14.15 -0.87 5.85
CA PRO A 22 13.58 -1.44 4.63
C PRO A 22 12.47 -2.46 4.93
N VAL A 23 11.48 -2.47 4.04
CA VAL A 23 10.52 -3.58 3.89
C VAL A 23 11.00 -4.46 2.74
N PHE A 24 10.63 -5.74 2.77
CA PHE A 24 11.09 -6.71 1.79
C PHE A 24 9.91 -7.42 1.13
N PHE A 25 10.14 -7.89 -0.08
CA PHE A 25 9.21 -8.77 -0.77
C PHE A 25 9.93 -9.97 -1.40
N LYS A 26 9.15 -11.00 -1.70
CA LYS A 26 9.61 -12.18 -2.44
C LYS A 26 8.82 -12.32 -3.73
N VAL A 27 9.50 -12.70 -4.82
CA VAL A 27 8.84 -13.18 -6.04
C VAL A 27 8.51 -14.66 -5.84
N ASP A 28 7.22 -14.97 -5.80
CA ASP A 28 6.70 -16.34 -5.62
C ASP A 28 6.22 -16.97 -6.93
N GLY A 29 6.16 -16.22 -8.04
CA GLY A 29 5.74 -16.73 -9.35
C GLY A 29 4.27 -17.17 -9.33
N THR A 30 3.94 -18.32 -9.92
CA THR A 30 2.56 -18.83 -10.00
C THR A 30 2.15 -19.68 -8.80
N ARG A 31 2.97 -19.72 -7.73
CA ARG A 31 2.75 -20.62 -6.59
C ARG A 31 1.55 -20.22 -5.72
N PHE A 32 1.22 -18.93 -5.67
CA PHE A 32 0.16 -18.38 -4.83
C PHE A 32 -0.77 -17.48 -5.68
N GLY A 33 -1.76 -16.86 -5.03
CA GLY A 33 -2.74 -16.01 -5.72
C GLY A 33 -2.13 -14.79 -6.41
N GLN A 34 -0.97 -14.31 -5.92
CA GLN A 34 -0.20 -13.26 -6.56
C GLN A 34 1.27 -13.64 -6.72
N SER A 35 1.92 -12.99 -7.69
CA SER A 35 3.31 -13.29 -8.05
C SER A 35 4.36 -12.77 -7.08
N ARG A 36 3.97 -11.87 -6.17
CA ARG A 36 4.85 -11.23 -5.19
C ARG A 36 4.21 -11.26 -3.81
N THR A 37 5.03 -11.41 -2.78
CA THR A 37 4.60 -11.38 -1.37
C THR A 37 5.35 -10.29 -0.62
N ILE A 38 4.63 -9.33 -0.05
CA ILE A 38 5.19 -8.35 0.90
C ILE A 38 5.39 -9.03 2.26
N LYS A 39 6.51 -8.78 2.91
CA LYS A 39 6.86 -9.36 4.20
C LYS A 39 6.79 -8.30 5.28
N LEU A 40 5.93 -8.53 6.27
CA LEU A 40 5.73 -7.63 7.40
C LEU A 40 5.94 -8.38 8.71
N LEU A 41 6.34 -7.67 9.75
CA LEU A 41 6.36 -8.12 11.13
C LEU A 41 5.02 -7.80 11.78
N THR A 42 4.55 -8.68 12.64
CA THR A 42 3.42 -8.41 13.56
C THR A 42 3.87 -7.52 14.71
N GLY A 43 2.97 -6.72 15.29
CA GLY A 43 3.27 -5.86 16.43
C GLY A 43 4.32 -4.78 16.13
N SER A 44 4.37 -4.35 14.87
CA SER A 44 5.30 -3.34 14.36
C SER A 44 4.54 -2.22 13.65
N LYS A 45 5.11 -1.02 13.68
CA LYS A 45 4.58 0.14 12.96
C LYS A 45 5.31 0.35 11.65
N TYR A 46 4.57 0.68 10.61
CA TYR A 46 5.07 0.99 9.29
C TYR A 46 4.70 2.40 8.94
N LYS A 47 5.71 3.22 8.62
CA LYS A 47 5.48 4.50 7.95
C LYS A 47 5.15 4.19 6.51
N ILE A 48 3.95 4.61 6.11
CA ILE A 48 3.46 4.56 4.75
C ILE A 48 3.71 5.94 4.14
N GLU A 49 4.19 5.96 2.91
CA GLU A 49 4.19 7.17 2.09
C GLU A 49 3.39 6.86 0.82
N VAL A 50 2.44 7.73 0.52
CA VAL A 50 1.59 7.64 -0.68
C VAL A 50 1.86 8.87 -1.53
N VAL A 51 2.24 8.65 -2.78
CA VAL A 51 2.38 9.73 -3.76
C VAL A 51 1.27 9.57 -4.79
N THR A 52 0.42 10.58 -4.92
CA THR A 52 -0.65 10.62 -5.93
C THR A 52 -0.28 11.61 -7.03
N LYS A 53 -0.61 11.28 -8.28
CA LYS A 53 -0.48 12.17 -9.44
C LYS A 53 -1.76 12.10 -10.28
N PRO A 54 -2.27 13.21 -10.82
CA PRO A 54 -1.76 14.59 -10.71
C PRO A 54 -2.01 15.22 -9.33
N GLY A 55 -1.50 16.42 -9.08
CA GLY A 55 -1.61 17.17 -7.81
C GLY A 55 -3.03 17.57 -7.38
N THR A 56 -4.04 17.19 -8.16
CA THR A 56 -5.47 17.35 -7.85
C THR A 56 -6.11 16.06 -7.31
N ALA A 57 -5.40 14.93 -7.31
CA ALA A 57 -5.88 13.66 -6.80
C ALA A 57 -5.76 13.56 -5.27
N GLU A 58 -6.69 14.23 -4.56
CA GLU A 58 -6.68 14.33 -3.10
C GLU A 58 -7.11 13.03 -2.41
N ALA A 59 -6.18 12.41 -1.67
CA ALA A 59 -6.43 11.26 -0.80
C ALA A 59 -6.63 11.68 0.65
N THR A 60 -7.42 10.92 1.42
CA THR A 60 -7.78 11.27 2.81
C THR A 60 -7.41 10.19 3.82
N THR A 61 -7.77 8.94 3.55
CA THR A 61 -7.53 7.81 4.45
C THR A 61 -7.05 6.60 3.66
N MET A 62 -6.31 5.74 4.36
CA MET A 62 -5.89 4.45 3.84
C MET A 62 -6.29 3.34 4.81
N GLY A 63 -6.76 2.23 4.25
CA GLY A 63 -7.07 1.00 4.95
C GLY A 63 -6.14 -0.12 4.51
N ILE A 64 -5.58 -0.88 5.46
CA ILE A 64 -4.79 -2.10 5.19
C ILE A 64 -5.26 -3.19 6.16
N GLY A 65 -5.88 -4.24 5.62
CA GLY A 65 -6.28 -5.41 6.40
C GLY A 65 -7.24 -5.12 7.55
N GLY A 66 -8.13 -4.14 7.38
CA GLY A 66 -9.09 -3.70 8.41
C GLY A 66 -8.57 -2.60 9.35
N VAL A 67 -7.29 -2.21 9.25
CA VAL A 67 -6.75 -1.06 9.98
C VAL A 67 -6.85 0.18 9.09
N ASN A 68 -7.66 1.16 9.50
CA ASN A 68 -7.81 2.43 8.82
C ASN A 68 -7.01 3.52 9.54
N PHE A 69 -6.28 4.33 8.79
CA PHE A 69 -5.50 5.45 9.31
C PHE A 69 -5.57 6.66 8.37
N PRO A 70 -5.47 7.89 8.92
CA PRO A 70 -5.47 9.08 8.10
C PRO A 70 -4.17 9.21 7.30
N LEU A 71 -4.27 9.81 6.11
CA LEU A 71 -3.13 10.24 5.32
C LEU A 71 -2.89 11.73 5.56
N GLU A 72 -1.75 12.07 6.14
CA GLU A 72 -1.32 13.44 6.36
C GLU A 72 -0.54 13.96 5.17
N GLU A 73 -1.01 15.02 4.53
CA GLU A 73 -0.28 15.69 3.45
C GLU A 73 1.05 16.25 3.97
N LYS A 74 2.13 16.00 3.24
CA LYS A 74 3.49 16.47 3.53
C LYS A 74 3.95 17.52 2.53
N SER A 75 3.57 17.38 1.27
CA SER A 75 3.82 18.36 0.22
C SER A 75 2.84 18.21 -0.94
N ARG A 76 2.62 19.29 -1.66
CA ARG A 76 1.77 19.35 -2.86
C ARG A 76 2.38 20.32 -3.87
N ASP A 77 2.39 19.90 -5.12
CA ASP A 77 2.60 20.73 -6.30
C ASP A 77 1.55 20.38 -7.38
N ASP A 78 1.65 20.97 -8.57
CA ASP A 78 0.69 20.71 -9.65
C ASP A 78 0.78 19.26 -10.18
N GLU A 79 1.95 18.62 -10.06
CA GLU A 79 2.18 17.27 -10.57
C GLU A 79 1.80 16.18 -9.57
N SER A 80 1.91 16.45 -8.27
CA SER A 80 1.79 15.42 -7.25
C SER A 80 1.41 15.92 -5.86
N ILE A 81 0.85 15.00 -5.08
CA ILE A 81 0.68 15.14 -3.62
C ILE A 81 1.42 14.01 -2.93
N VAL A 82 2.15 14.33 -1.86
CA VAL A 82 2.84 13.36 -1.01
C VAL A 82 2.15 13.31 0.35
N TYR A 83 1.77 12.11 0.76
CA TYR A 83 1.13 11.84 2.05
C TYR A 83 1.98 10.89 2.89
N SER A 84 1.79 10.97 4.21
CA SER A 84 2.30 9.96 5.14
C SER A 84 1.19 9.43 6.04
N GLY A 85 1.23 8.14 6.35
CA GLY A 85 0.38 7.48 7.33
C GLY A 85 1.16 6.47 8.16
N ILE A 86 0.57 6.00 9.26
CA ILE A 86 1.14 4.95 10.11
C ILE A 86 0.22 3.73 10.08
N TYR A 87 0.72 2.63 9.52
CA TYR A 87 0.07 1.34 9.60
C TYR A 87 0.60 0.56 10.79
N ASP A 88 -0.27 0.26 11.75
CA ASP A 88 0.05 -0.53 12.93
C ASP A 88 -0.40 -1.98 12.75
N THR A 89 0.51 -2.92 12.99
CA THR A 89 0.24 -4.36 12.94
C THR A 89 0.09 -4.97 14.33
N GLU A 90 -0.09 -4.15 15.37
CA GLU A 90 -0.50 -4.60 16.69
C GLU A 90 -1.80 -5.42 16.59
N GLY A 91 -1.84 -6.56 17.29
CA GLY A 91 -2.97 -7.50 17.24
C GLY A 91 -3.08 -8.35 15.95
N VAL A 92 -2.31 -8.07 14.89
CA VAL A 92 -2.32 -8.89 13.67
C VAL A 92 -1.63 -10.23 13.92
N PRO A 93 -2.29 -11.38 13.68
CA PRO A 93 -1.69 -12.69 13.88
C PRO A 93 -0.63 -13.00 12.82
N HIS A 94 0.42 -13.71 13.21
CA HIS A 94 1.44 -14.15 12.25
C HIS A 94 0.87 -15.20 11.28
N THR A 95 1.34 -15.18 10.04
CA THR A 95 0.94 -16.14 9.01
C THR A 95 1.68 -17.47 9.20
N LYS A 96 0.99 -18.60 9.07
CA LYS A 96 1.61 -19.93 9.22
C LYS A 96 2.66 -20.20 8.13
N SER A 97 3.50 -21.19 8.36
CA SER A 97 4.46 -21.64 7.34
C SER A 97 3.73 -22.13 6.09
N GLY A 98 4.30 -21.91 4.90
CA GLY A 98 3.66 -22.27 3.63
C GLY A 98 2.53 -21.34 3.16
N GLU A 99 1.93 -20.55 4.05
CA GLU A 99 0.78 -19.70 3.72
C GLU A 99 1.15 -18.26 3.36
N ARG A 100 0.20 -17.59 2.67
CA ARG A 100 0.15 -16.16 2.35
C ARG A 100 -1.26 -15.65 2.61
N GLN A 101 -1.38 -14.41 3.03
CA GLN A 101 -2.67 -13.77 3.30
C GLN A 101 -2.98 -12.74 2.22
N PRO A 102 -4.18 -12.79 1.62
CA PRO A 102 -4.69 -11.68 0.81
C PRO A 102 -5.17 -10.57 1.77
N ILE A 103 -4.54 -9.40 1.70
CA ILE A 103 -4.82 -8.25 2.54
C ILE A 103 -5.47 -7.18 1.68
N GLN A 104 -6.72 -6.83 1.99
CA GLN A 104 -7.42 -5.72 1.33
C GLN A 104 -6.69 -4.41 1.63
N VAL A 105 -6.47 -3.62 0.60
CA VAL A 105 -5.92 -2.27 0.69
C VAL A 105 -6.87 -1.31 0.00
N ALA A 106 -7.22 -0.23 0.69
CA ALA A 106 -8.10 0.80 0.16
C ALA A 106 -7.52 2.20 0.42
N ILE A 107 -7.73 3.12 -0.50
CA ILE A 107 -7.43 4.55 -0.30
C ILE A 107 -8.68 5.34 -0.72
N GLN A 108 -9.15 6.21 0.17
CA GLN A 108 -10.28 7.08 -0.10
C GLN A 108 -9.80 8.36 -0.78
N PHE A 109 -10.37 8.70 -1.93
CA PHE A 109 -10.15 9.97 -2.60
C PHE A 109 -11.39 10.84 -2.50
N LYS A 110 -11.18 12.13 -2.26
CA LYS A 110 -12.26 13.09 -1.99
C LYS A 110 -13.27 13.22 -3.14
N GLU A 111 -12.79 13.17 -4.37
CA GLU A 111 -13.62 13.40 -5.56
C GLU A 111 -13.53 12.28 -6.62
N ALA A 112 -12.60 11.34 -6.45
CA ALA A 112 -12.28 10.31 -7.44
C ALA A 112 -12.79 8.91 -7.05
N GLY A 113 -13.44 8.78 -5.88
CA GLY A 113 -13.93 7.52 -5.34
C GLY A 113 -12.84 6.71 -4.63
N ASP A 114 -13.15 5.46 -4.33
CA ASP A 114 -12.21 4.59 -3.60
C ASP A 114 -11.27 3.87 -4.58
N PHE A 115 -9.99 3.83 -4.23
CA PHE A 115 -9.03 2.91 -4.82
C PHE A 115 -9.00 1.64 -3.98
N GLU A 116 -9.17 0.47 -4.58
CA GLU A 116 -9.15 -0.81 -3.88
C GLU A 116 -8.24 -1.82 -4.59
N THR A 117 -7.39 -2.50 -3.82
CA THR A 117 -6.55 -3.60 -4.30
C THR A 117 -6.38 -4.66 -3.21
N VAL A 118 -5.74 -5.77 -3.56
CA VAL A 118 -5.36 -6.82 -2.61
C VAL A 118 -3.85 -6.97 -2.66
N TRP A 119 -3.20 -6.96 -1.50
CA TRP A 119 -1.79 -7.35 -1.39
C TRP A 119 -1.67 -8.76 -0.86
N GLN A 120 -0.81 -9.56 -1.49
CA GLN A 120 -0.36 -10.81 -0.89
C GLN A 120 0.72 -10.52 0.14
N VAL A 121 0.43 -10.81 1.41
CA VAL A 121 1.31 -10.52 2.54
C VAL A 121 1.68 -11.79 3.29
N LYS A 122 2.85 -11.79 3.90
CA LYS A 122 3.21 -12.74 4.94
C LYS A 122 3.64 -12.00 6.20
N PHE A 123 2.89 -12.19 7.27
CA PHE A 123 3.22 -11.67 8.58
C PHE A 123 4.13 -12.63 9.33
N TYR A 124 5.28 -12.14 9.75
CA TYR A 124 6.26 -12.84 10.57
C TYR A 124 6.16 -12.33 12.00
N ASN A 125 6.34 -13.22 12.97
CA ASN A 125 6.56 -12.78 14.34
C ASN A 125 7.99 -12.19 14.47
N TYR A 126 8.21 -11.40 15.53
CA TYR A 126 9.49 -10.73 15.75
C TYR A 126 10.68 -11.69 15.83
N TYR A 127 10.48 -12.90 16.37
CA TYR A 127 11.51 -13.95 16.44
C TYR A 127 11.99 -14.44 15.07
N LYS A 128 11.22 -14.21 13.99
CA LYS A 128 11.56 -14.57 12.62
C LYS A 128 11.93 -13.36 11.74
N ARG A 129 12.38 -12.25 12.36
CA ARG A 129 12.76 -11.02 11.64
C ARG A 129 13.80 -11.24 10.55
N GLU A 130 14.76 -12.14 10.74
CA GLU A 130 15.76 -12.45 9.71
C GLU A 130 15.10 -12.99 8.44
N HIS A 131 14.14 -13.92 8.57
CA HIS A 131 13.37 -14.43 7.42
C HIS A 131 12.47 -13.37 6.79
N CYS A 132 11.97 -12.43 7.59
CA CYS A 132 11.21 -11.28 7.12
C CYS A 132 12.06 -10.38 6.21
N GLN A 133 13.37 -10.31 6.46
CA GLN A 133 14.31 -9.47 5.73
C GLN A 133 14.98 -10.14 4.51
N PHE A 134 14.72 -11.42 4.26
CA PHE A 134 15.24 -12.08 3.06
C PHE A 134 14.49 -11.66 1.79
N GLY A 135 15.18 -11.57 0.65
CA GLY A 135 14.57 -11.30 -0.65
C GLY A 135 14.95 -9.93 -1.20
N ASN A 136 14.03 -9.31 -1.94
CA ASN A 136 14.26 -8.01 -2.56
C ASN A 136 13.79 -6.89 -1.63
N ASN A 137 14.47 -5.75 -1.68
CA ASN A 137 13.96 -4.52 -1.07
C ASN A 137 12.66 -4.11 -1.74
N PHE A 138 11.66 -3.79 -0.92
CA PHE A 138 10.42 -3.17 -1.36
C PHE A 138 10.63 -1.66 -1.41
N ASN A 139 10.69 -1.07 -2.60
CA ASN A 139 10.75 0.37 -2.74
C ASN A 139 9.33 0.95 -2.72
N CYS A 140 8.53 0.59 -3.72
CA CYS A 140 7.10 0.92 -3.77
C CYS A 140 6.32 -0.03 -4.69
N ILE A 141 4.99 0.04 -4.59
CA ILE A 141 4.11 -0.42 -5.65
C ILE A 141 3.45 0.80 -6.27
N GLU A 142 3.56 0.90 -7.59
CA GLU A 142 2.88 1.90 -8.39
C GLU A 142 1.64 1.30 -9.05
N TYR A 143 0.53 2.02 -8.95
CA TYR A 143 -0.72 1.72 -9.62
C TYR A 143 -1.05 2.84 -10.59
N GLU A 144 -1.62 2.46 -11.72
CA GLU A 144 -2.32 3.38 -12.60
C GLU A 144 -3.81 3.04 -12.53
N ALA A 145 -4.62 3.98 -12.08
CA ALA A 145 -6.04 3.78 -11.83
C ALA A 145 -6.90 4.86 -12.49
N LYS A 146 -8.08 4.47 -12.97
CA LYS A 146 -9.05 5.36 -13.60
C LYS A 146 -10.34 5.41 -12.76
N PRO A 147 -10.77 6.60 -12.30
CA PRO A 147 -12.08 6.75 -11.67
C PRO A 147 -13.21 6.28 -12.58
N ASN A 148 -14.18 5.55 -12.02
CA ASN A 148 -15.37 5.14 -12.76
C ASN A 148 -16.32 6.32 -13.01
N GLU A 149 -17.35 6.09 -13.84
CA GLU A 149 -18.30 7.14 -14.24
C GLU A 149 -19.06 7.77 -13.06
N THR A 150 -19.34 6.97 -12.03
CA THR A 150 -20.05 7.41 -10.82
C THR A 150 -19.13 8.01 -9.76
N ARG A 151 -17.81 8.03 -9.99
CA ARG A 151 -16.77 8.47 -9.05
C ARG A 151 -16.89 7.78 -7.68
N SER A 152 -17.28 6.52 -7.69
CA SER A 152 -17.42 5.70 -6.47
C SER A 152 -16.25 4.75 -6.27
N LEU A 153 -15.62 4.30 -7.36
CA LEU A 153 -14.52 3.34 -7.35
C LEU A 153 -13.58 3.62 -8.52
N MET A 154 -12.31 3.24 -8.38
CA MET A 154 -11.33 3.27 -9.48
C MET A 154 -11.07 1.88 -10.07
N TRP A 155 -10.83 1.84 -11.38
CA TRP A 155 -10.35 0.65 -12.07
C TRP A 155 -8.83 0.68 -12.20
N ILE A 156 -8.16 -0.41 -11.78
CA ILE A 156 -6.70 -0.55 -11.89
C ILE A 156 -6.35 -1.03 -13.30
N ASN A 157 -5.61 -0.22 -14.04
CA ASN A 157 -5.10 -0.56 -15.37
C ASN A 157 -3.74 -1.25 -15.30
N ARG A 158 -2.91 -0.86 -14.33
CA ARG A 158 -1.53 -1.34 -14.19
C ARG A 158 -1.13 -1.41 -12.72
N GLU A 159 -0.34 -2.43 -12.41
CA GLU A 159 0.40 -2.58 -11.15
C GLU A 159 1.87 -2.86 -11.46
N ALA A 160 2.78 -2.17 -10.78
CA ALA A 160 4.22 -2.39 -10.90
C ALA A 160 4.91 -2.29 -9.53
N PHE A 161 5.67 -3.33 -9.18
CA PHE A 161 6.59 -3.30 -8.03
C PHE A 161 7.95 -2.78 -8.50
N LEU A 162 8.37 -1.63 -7.98
CA LEU A 162 9.63 -0.94 -8.30
C LEU A 162 10.69 -1.18 -7.23
#